data_AF-A0A960SIM4-F1
#
_entry.id   AF-A0A960SIM4-F1
#
_cell.length_a   1.000
_cell.length_b   1.000
_cell.length_c   1.000
_cell.angle_alpha   90.00
_cell.angle_beta   90.00
_cell.angle_gamma   90.00
#
_symmetry.space_group_name_H-M   'P 1'
#
loop_
_entity.id
_entity.type
_entity.pdbx_description
1 polymer ?
#
loop_
_entity_poly.entity_id
_entity_poly.type
_entity_poly.pdbx_seq_one_letter_code
_entity_poly.pdbx_strand_id
1 'polypeptide(L)'
;ESLRIPLVIRYPKLIKPGSVTDLFSLNVDYAPTILDLAGVAIPSDMDGRSLKPILEGKEPDDWRTSFYYHYYEHPDFQFQDVPPHYGIRTGRYKLIHYYPTEKVAATGWELLDLRADPLELTNVYEEPQYQFIIKDLRKELARYQQSLGVSID
;
A
#
# COMPACT_ATOMS: atom_id res chain seq x y z
N GLU A 1 -8.16 8.71 -3.55
CA GLU A 1 -8.67 8.08 -4.80
C GLU A 1 -7.63 7.29 -5.63
N SER A 2 -6.54 7.88 -6.14
CA SER A 2 -5.66 7.24 -7.15
C SER A 2 -4.91 5.96 -6.74
N LEU A 3 -4.80 5.68 -5.44
CA LEU A 3 -4.06 4.51 -4.92
C LEU A 3 -4.83 3.19 -5.08
N ARG A 4 -6.18 3.24 -5.18
CA ARG A 4 -7.02 2.04 -5.28
C ARG A 4 -7.33 1.75 -6.75
N ILE A 5 -6.83 0.63 -7.25
CA ILE A 5 -7.03 0.20 -8.64
C ILE A 5 -8.03 -0.98 -8.67
N PRO A 6 -9.00 -0.99 -9.60
CA PRO A 6 -9.85 -2.16 -9.81
C PRO A 6 -9.04 -3.39 -10.27
N LEU A 7 -9.21 -4.53 -9.62
CA LEU A 7 -8.65 -5.82 -10.02
C LEU A 7 -9.77 -6.86 -10.15
N VAL A 8 -9.91 -7.45 -11.35
CA VAL A 8 -10.88 -8.52 -11.63
C VAL A 8 -10.13 -9.69 -12.27
N ILE A 9 -10.27 -10.88 -11.70
CA ILE A 9 -9.60 -12.09 -12.17
C ILE A 9 -10.66 -13.15 -12.48
N ARG A 10 -10.59 -13.75 -13.66
CA ARG A 10 -11.46 -14.87 -14.07
C ARG A 10 -10.64 -16.12 -14.31
N TYR A 11 -10.81 -17.12 -13.45
CA TYR A 11 -10.21 -18.43 -13.62
C TYR A 11 -11.17 -19.55 -13.17
N PRO A 12 -12.07 -20.03 -14.05
CA PRO A 12 -13.21 -20.86 -13.65
C PRO A 12 -12.87 -22.20 -12.99
N LYS A 13 -11.67 -22.73 -13.21
CA LYS A 13 -11.21 -23.98 -12.59
C LYS A 13 -10.83 -23.82 -11.11
N LEU A 14 -10.57 -22.59 -10.67
CA LEU A 14 -10.06 -22.28 -9.34
C LEU A 14 -10.99 -21.35 -8.56
N ILE A 15 -11.47 -20.30 -9.23
CA ILE A 15 -12.23 -19.21 -8.60
C ILE A 15 -13.72 -19.52 -8.69
N LYS A 16 -14.39 -19.56 -7.53
CA LYS A 16 -15.85 -19.59 -7.46
C LYS A 16 -16.43 -18.32 -8.08
N PRO A 17 -17.33 -18.40 -9.08
CA PRO A 17 -17.93 -17.22 -9.71
C PRO A 17 -18.61 -16.29 -8.70
N GLY A 18 -18.44 -14.98 -8.88
CA GLY A 18 -19.03 -13.96 -8.02
C GLY A 18 -18.34 -13.76 -6.67
N SER A 19 -17.18 -14.39 -6.44
CA SER A 19 -16.40 -14.17 -5.22
C SER A 19 -15.85 -12.74 -5.14
N VAL A 20 -15.82 -12.19 -3.93
CA VAL A 20 -15.25 -10.88 -3.59
C VAL A 20 -14.38 -11.03 -2.33
N THR A 21 -13.39 -10.17 -2.17
CA THR A 21 -12.51 -10.14 -0.99
C THR A 21 -12.09 -8.71 -0.69
N ASP A 22 -11.96 -8.40 0.60
CA ASP A 22 -11.42 -7.13 1.09
C ASP A 22 -9.94 -7.24 1.49
N LEU A 23 -9.31 -8.42 1.30
CA LEU A 23 -7.89 -8.61 1.54
C LEU A 23 -7.06 -7.76 0.57
N PHE A 24 -5.96 -7.19 1.08
CA PHE A 24 -5.09 -6.36 0.25
C PHE A 24 -4.41 -7.17 -0.86
N SER A 25 -4.55 -6.68 -2.09
CA SER A 25 -3.71 -7.07 -3.22
C SER A 25 -2.94 -5.84 -3.70
N LEU A 26 -1.69 -6.06 -4.09
CA LEU A 26 -0.81 -5.05 -4.65
C LEU A 26 -0.44 -5.43 -6.07
N ASN A 27 -0.03 -4.47 -6.89
CA ASN A 27 0.47 -4.72 -8.23
C ASN A 27 1.68 -5.67 -8.25
N VAL A 28 2.53 -5.61 -7.22
CA VAL A 28 3.68 -6.53 -7.05
C VAL A 28 3.26 -7.99 -6.83
N ASP A 29 2.01 -8.26 -6.45
CA ASP A 29 1.50 -9.63 -6.25
C ASP A 29 1.19 -10.36 -7.58
N TYR A 30 1.12 -9.64 -8.70
CA TYR A 30 0.68 -10.24 -9.97
C TYR A 30 1.71 -11.23 -10.52
N ALA A 31 2.98 -10.86 -10.52
CA ALA A 31 4.07 -11.73 -10.98
C ALA A 31 4.15 -13.05 -10.19
N PRO A 32 4.25 -13.08 -8.84
CA PRO A 32 4.28 -14.33 -8.09
C PRO A 32 2.98 -15.15 -8.24
N THR A 33 1.82 -14.49 -8.43
CA THR A 33 0.56 -15.20 -8.71
C THR A 33 0.61 -15.95 -10.04
N ILE A 34 1.12 -15.32 -11.11
CA ILE A 34 1.23 -15.94 -12.42
C ILE A 34 2.19 -17.14 -12.37
N LEU A 35 3.33 -17.00 -11.69
CA LEU A 35 4.29 -18.09 -11.52
C LEU A 35 3.68 -19.29 -10.76
N ASP A 36 3.01 -19.05 -9.65
CA ASP A 36 2.36 -20.09 -8.84
C ASP A 36 1.23 -20.82 -9.60
N LEU A 37 0.43 -20.08 -10.37
CA LEU A 37 -0.60 -20.67 -11.23
C LEU A 37 0.01 -21.48 -12.38
N ALA A 38 1.20 -21.10 -12.87
CA ALA A 38 1.95 -21.83 -13.89
C ALA A 38 2.74 -23.03 -13.32
N GLY A 39 2.79 -23.21 -12.00
CA GLY A 39 3.60 -24.25 -11.35
C GLY A 39 5.10 -23.98 -11.41
N VAL A 40 5.49 -22.71 -11.58
CA VAL A 40 6.89 -22.26 -11.57
C VAL A 40 7.28 -21.81 -10.17
N ALA A 41 8.51 -22.12 -9.76
CA ALA A 41 9.03 -21.66 -8.48
C ALA A 41 9.05 -20.13 -8.40
N ILE A 42 8.56 -19.58 -7.28
CA ILE A 42 8.58 -18.14 -7.03
C ILE A 42 9.96 -17.76 -6.48
N PRO A 43 10.70 -16.83 -7.12
CA PRO A 43 11.95 -16.30 -6.57
C PRO A 43 11.75 -15.66 -5.19
N SER A 44 12.72 -15.85 -4.28
CA SER A 44 12.63 -15.37 -2.90
C SER A 44 12.81 -13.86 -2.74
N ASP A 45 13.26 -13.18 -3.80
CA ASP A 45 13.51 -11.74 -3.87
C ASP A 45 12.32 -10.95 -4.42
N MET A 46 11.19 -11.59 -4.70
CA MET A 46 9.95 -10.87 -5.05
C MET A 46 9.32 -10.22 -3.81
N ASP A 47 8.97 -8.94 -3.91
CA ASP A 47 8.27 -8.21 -2.83
C ASP A 47 6.80 -8.62 -2.66
N GLY A 48 6.21 -9.17 -3.73
CA GLY A 48 4.82 -9.60 -3.76
C GLY A 48 4.60 -11.01 -3.21
N ARG A 49 3.33 -11.37 -3.01
CA ARG A 49 2.88 -12.70 -2.59
C ARG A 49 1.84 -13.21 -3.57
N SER A 50 1.87 -14.50 -3.87
CA SER A 50 0.86 -15.13 -4.73
C SER A 50 -0.54 -14.94 -4.14
N LEU A 51 -1.48 -14.47 -4.96
CA LEU A 51 -2.89 -14.33 -4.62
C LEU A 51 -3.64 -15.68 -4.70
N LYS A 52 -3.00 -16.74 -5.19
CA LYS A 52 -3.65 -18.04 -5.42
C LYS A 52 -4.45 -18.57 -4.22
N PRO A 53 -3.98 -18.50 -2.95
CA PRO A 53 -4.80 -18.90 -1.81
C PRO A 53 -6.11 -18.10 -1.70
N ILE A 54 -6.06 -16.79 -1.98
CA ILE A 54 -7.24 -15.90 -1.99
C ILE A 54 -8.17 -16.26 -3.15
N LEU A 55 -7.60 -16.56 -4.33
CA LEU A 55 -8.36 -17.02 -5.49
C LEU A 55 -9.08 -18.35 -5.23
N GLU A 56 -8.53 -19.19 -4.35
CA GLU A 56 -9.14 -20.43 -3.85
C GLU A 56 -10.19 -20.19 -2.74
N GLY A 57 -10.41 -18.93 -2.34
CA GLY A 57 -11.35 -18.54 -1.29
C GLY A 57 -10.80 -18.73 0.13
N LYS A 58 -9.47 -18.78 0.31
CA LYS A 58 -8.82 -18.86 1.63
C LYS A 58 -8.41 -17.47 2.10
N GLU A 59 -8.36 -17.30 3.42
CA GLU A 59 -7.81 -16.12 4.08
C GLU A 59 -6.59 -16.57 4.89
N PRO A 60 -5.35 -16.37 4.39
CA PRO A 60 -4.16 -16.74 5.13
C PRO A 60 -4.02 -15.92 6.42
N ASP A 61 -3.73 -16.58 7.54
CA ASP A 61 -3.58 -15.92 8.86
C ASP A 61 -2.46 -14.86 8.88
N ASP A 62 -1.45 -15.04 8.04
CA ASP A 62 -0.29 -14.16 7.92
C ASP A 62 -0.44 -13.13 6.78
N TRP A 63 -1.62 -12.97 6.20
CA TRP A 63 -1.84 -12.02 5.10
C TRP A 63 -1.61 -10.58 5.57
N ARG A 64 -1.09 -9.74 4.67
CA ARG A 64 -0.78 -8.35 5.01
C ARG A 64 -2.05 -7.57 5.37
N THR A 65 -1.96 -6.76 6.42
CA THR A 65 -3.03 -5.85 6.89
C THR A 65 -2.69 -4.38 6.62
N SER A 66 -1.54 -4.16 5.99
CA SER A 66 -0.97 -2.87 5.64
C SER A 66 -0.13 -3.00 4.37
N PHE A 67 0.16 -1.88 3.71
CA PHE A 67 1.10 -1.83 2.58
C PHE A 67 1.77 -0.47 2.45
N TYR A 68 3.01 -0.50 1.96
CA TYR A 68 3.83 0.66 1.66
C TYR A 68 3.54 1.19 0.25
N TYR A 69 3.65 2.50 0.07
CA TYR A 69 3.70 3.12 -1.25
C TYR A 69 4.69 4.29 -1.24
N HIS A 70 5.25 4.60 -2.41
CA HIS A 70 6.19 5.69 -2.59
C HIS A 70 5.99 6.32 -3.97
N TYR A 71 5.83 7.63 -3.98
CA TYR A 71 5.75 8.47 -5.16
C TYR A 71 7.02 9.34 -5.25
N TYR A 72 7.70 9.26 -6.39
CA TYR A 72 8.99 9.92 -6.63
C TYR A 72 8.95 10.99 -7.71
N GLU A 73 7.93 11.01 -8.56
CA GLU A 73 7.94 11.77 -9.81
C GLU A 73 7.77 13.28 -9.55
N HIS A 74 8.88 13.94 -9.26
CA HIS A 74 8.96 15.39 -9.10
C HIS A 74 10.33 15.93 -9.53
N PRO A 75 10.39 17.07 -10.26
CA PRO A 75 9.26 17.80 -10.84
C PRO A 75 8.79 17.14 -12.14
N ASP A 76 7.48 16.95 -12.28
CA ASP A 76 6.87 16.77 -13.60
C ASP A 76 6.41 18.14 -14.12
N PHE A 77 7.27 18.78 -14.91
CA PHE A 77 7.07 20.12 -15.44
C PHE A 77 5.88 20.25 -16.41
N GLN A 78 5.20 19.16 -16.77
CA GLN A 78 4.18 19.18 -17.82
C GLN A 78 2.74 19.03 -17.30
N PHE A 79 2.49 18.38 -16.16
CA PHE A 79 1.12 18.02 -15.79
C PHE A 79 0.71 18.29 -14.34
N GLN A 80 1.51 17.96 -13.31
CA GLN A 80 1.14 18.21 -11.90
C GLN A 80 2.37 18.35 -10.99
N ASP A 81 2.37 19.38 -10.13
CA ASP A 81 3.44 19.66 -9.16
C ASP A 81 3.16 18.95 -7.82
N VAL A 82 3.11 17.60 -7.85
CA VAL A 82 2.84 16.79 -6.66
C VAL A 82 4.14 16.58 -5.89
N PRO A 83 4.23 16.99 -4.60
CA PRO A 83 5.43 16.77 -3.81
C PRO A 83 5.73 15.26 -3.66
N PRO A 84 6.99 14.84 -3.73
CA PRO A 84 7.36 13.45 -3.55
C PRO A 84 7.03 13.03 -2.12
N HIS A 85 6.50 11.82 -1.98
CA HIS A 85 5.98 11.36 -0.71
C HIS A 85 5.94 9.84 -0.63
N TYR A 86 5.94 9.34 0.59
CA TYR A 86 5.75 7.93 0.88
C TYR A 86 4.73 7.77 1.99
N GLY A 87 4.22 6.56 2.15
CA GLY A 87 3.25 6.30 3.20
C GLY A 87 2.98 4.84 3.45
N ILE A 88 2.19 4.63 4.49
CA ILE A 88 1.65 3.32 4.88
C ILE A 88 0.12 3.43 4.91
N ARG A 89 -0.54 2.44 4.31
CA ARG A 89 -2.00 2.30 4.31
C ARG A 89 -2.36 1.00 5.02
N THR A 90 -3.21 1.07 6.04
CA THR A 90 -3.82 -0.10 6.70
C THR A 90 -5.24 -0.33 6.19
N GLY A 91 -6.07 -1.13 6.86
CA GLY A 91 -7.52 -1.17 6.59
C GLY A 91 -8.25 0.15 6.93
N ARG A 92 -7.79 0.87 7.97
CA ARG A 92 -8.49 2.07 8.50
C ARG A 92 -7.73 3.38 8.32
N TYR A 93 -6.41 3.36 8.40
CA TYR A 93 -5.62 4.59 8.41
C TYR A 93 -4.73 4.69 7.19
N LYS A 94 -4.40 5.92 6.80
CA LYS A 94 -3.32 6.22 5.87
C LYS A 94 -2.42 7.28 6.50
N LEU A 95 -1.13 6.97 6.61
CA LEU A 95 -0.11 7.91 7.08
C LEU A 95 0.80 8.25 5.92
N ILE A 96 0.98 9.53 5.65
CA ILE A 96 1.71 10.08 4.51
C ILE A 96 2.81 11.00 5.03
N HIS A 97 3.98 10.94 4.41
CA HIS A 97 5.05 11.90 4.62
C HIS A 97 5.49 12.51 3.30
N TYR A 98 5.37 13.82 3.20
CA TYR A 98 5.97 14.63 2.14
C TYR A 98 7.36 15.05 2.59
N TYR A 99 8.38 14.67 1.83
CA TYR A 99 9.77 14.92 2.16
C TYR A 99 10.38 15.96 1.23
N PRO A 100 11.32 16.78 1.72
CA PRO A 100 11.95 17.80 0.90
C PRO A 100 12.87 17.17 -0.14
N THR A 101 13.06 17.86 -1.26
CA THR A 101 14.09 17.57 -2.26
C THR A 101 14.79 18.87 -2.65
N GLU A 102 15.84 18.82 -3.48
CA GLU A 102 16.48 20.04 -4.01
C GLU A 102 15.47 21.02 -4.66
N LYS A 103 14.35 20.49 -5.16
CA LYS A 103 13.32 21.26 -5.87
C LYS A 103 12.02 21.43 -5.09
N VAL A 104 11.88 20.77 -3.93
CA VAL A 104 10.68 20.83 -3.07
C VAL A 104 11.09 21.20 -1.66
N ALA A 105 10.66 22.39 -1.22
CA ALA A 105 10.85 22.82 0.16
C ALA A 105 9.72 22.32 1.10
N ALA A 106 8.55 22.00 0.56
CA ALA A 106 7.41 21.57 1.35
C ALA A 106 7.65 20.20 1.98
N THR A 107 7.44 20.12 3.30
CA THR A 107 7.49 18.87 4.06
C THR A 107 6.34 18.86 5.06
N GLY A 108 5.85 17.67 5.39
CA GLY A 108 4.76 17.53 6.33
C GLY A 108 4.27 16.10 6.43
N TRP A 109 3.53 15.85 7.50
CA TRP A 109 2.84 14.58 7.72
C TRP A 109 1.34 14.77 7.61
N GLU A 110 0.68 13.76 7.03
CA GLU A 110 -0.77 13.65 7.03
C GLU A 110 -1.18 12.31 7.62
N LEU A 111 -2.22 12.33 8.43
CA LEU A 111 -2.94 11.13 8.87
C LEU A 111 -4.39 11.26 8.46
N LEU A 112 -4.90 10.23 7.81
CA LEU A 112 -6.30 10.13 7.40
C LEU A 112 -6.94 8.92 8.10
N ASP A 113 -8.09 9.14 8.77
CA ASP A 113 -8.94 8.07 9.31
C ASP A 113 -10.03 7.71 8.31
N LEU A 114 -9.77 6.69 7.49
CA LEU A 114 -10.60 6.31 6.34
C LEU A 114 -11.93 5.67 6.73
N ARG A 115 -12.15 5.42 8.03
CA ARG A 115 -13.46 5.06 8.55
C ARG A 115 -14.29 6.29 8.89
N ALA A 116 -13.68 7.30 9.51
CA ALA A 116 -14.37 8.54 9.88
C ALA A 116 -14.53 9.48 8.68
N ASP A 117 -13.56 9.44 7.76
CA ASP A 117 -13.48 10.28 6.57
C ASP A 117 -13.06 9.44 5.35
N PRO A 118 -14.01 8.71 4.72
CA PRO A 118 -13.73 7.89 3.54
C PRO A 118 -13.31 8.70 2.31
N LEU A 119 -13.57 10.02 2.30
CA LEU A 119 -13.26 10.92 1.18
C LEU A 119 -11.89 11.59 1.33
N GLU A 120 -11.15 11.31 2.41
CA GLU A 120 -9.76 11.76 2.58
C GLU A 120 -9.62 13.29 2.61
N LEU A 121 -10.59 13.99 3.20
CA LEU A 121 -10.68 15.45 3.20
C LEU A 121 -10.07 16.12 4.44
N THR A 122 -9.86 15.38 5.52
CA THR A 122 -9.46 15.90 6.83
C THR A 122 -8.15 15.28 7.29
N ASN A 123 -7.10 16.09 7.35
CA ASN A 123 -5.85 15.71 7.99
C ASN A 123 -6.00 15.79 9.52
N VAL A 124 -5.90 14.64 10.20
CA VAL A 124 -6.00 14.53 11.67
C VAL A 124 -4.64 14.30 12.35
N TYR A 125 -3.53 14.60 11.66
CA TYR A 125 -2.18 14.32 12.18
C TYR A 125 -1.86 15.06 13.50
N GLU A 126 -2.32 16.31 13.64
CA GLU A 126 -2.06 17.13 14.83
C GLU A 126 -3.04 16.83 15.99
N GLU A 127 -4.05 16.00 15.76
CA GLU A 127 -5.11 15.73 16.74
C GLU A 127 -4.58 14.82 17.88
N PRO A 128 -4.66 15.23 19.16
CA PRO A 128 -4.05 14.51 20.29
C PRO A 128 -4.52 13.05 20.41
N GLN A 129 -5.77 12.77 20.06
CA GLN A 129 -6.36 11.43 20.17
C GLN A 129 -5.74 10.40 19.20
N TYR A 130 -5.03 10.85 18.16
CA TYR A 130 -4.40 9.97 17.16
C TYR A 130 -2.92 9.70 17.44
N GLN A 131 -2.31 10.31 18.45
CA GLN A 131 -0.86 10.22 18.70
C GLN A 131 -0.37 8.77 18.90
N PHE A 132 -1.17 7.93 19.55
CA PHE A 132 -0.85 6.50 19.69
C PHE A 132 -0.87 5.78 18.34
N ILE A 133 -1.88 6.05 17.50
CA ILE A 133 -2.02 5.49 16.15
C ILE A 133 -0.84 5.93 15.27
N ILE A 134 -0.47 7.21 15.29
CA ILE A 134 0.68 7.74 14.55
C ILE A 134 1.96 7.01 14.94
N LYS A 135 2.20 6.80 16.24
CA LYS A 135 3.38 6.09 16.72
C LYS A 135 3.45 4.67 16.18
N ASP A 136 2.35 3.94 16.17
CA ASP A 136 2.31 2.56 15.67
C ASP A 136 2.44 2.49 14.15
N LEU A 137 1.79 3.40 13.42
CA LEU A 137 1.92 3.49 11.96
C LEU A 137 3.35 3.86 11.54
N ARG A 138 4.04 4.73 12.29
CA ARG A 138 5.45 5.05 12.04
C ARG A 138 6.39 3.85 12.24
N LYS A 139 6.13 3.01 13.25
CA LYS A 139 6.90 1.76 13.43
C LYS A 139 6.67 0.81 12.25
N GLU A 140 5.42 0.67 11.83
CA GLU A 140 5.07 -0.19 10.71
C GLU A 140 5.69 0.31 9.39
N LEU A 141 5.67 1.62 9.17
CA LEU A 141 6.34 2.27 8.04
C LEU A 141 7.85 2.00 8.05
N ALA A 142 8.52 2.16 9.18
CA ALA A 142 9.95 1.86 9.33
C ALA A 142 10.26 0.38 9.07
N ARG A 143 9.39 -0.54 9.51
CA ARG A 143 9.50 -1.97 9.23
C ARG A 143 9.48 -2.25 7.72
N TYR A 144 8.57 -1.61 6.97
CA TYR A 144 8.51 -1.75 5.52
C TYR A 144 9.75 -1.19 4.83
N GLN A 145 10.17 0.03 5.20
CA GLN A 145 11.36 0.67 4.62
C GLN A 145 12.60 -0.22 4.81
N GLN A 146 12.78 -0.78 6.00
CA GLN A 146 13.85 -1.73 6.28
C GLN A 146 13.73 -3.01 5.43
N SER A 147 12.53 -3.61 5.35
CA SER A 147 12.35 -4.86 4.59
C SER A 147 12.53 -4.69 3.08
N LEU A 148 12.22 -3.51 2.55
CA LEU A 148 12.31 -3.20 1.12
C LEU A 148 13.66 -2.57 0.75
N GLY A 149 14.58 -2.40 1.70
CA GLY A 149 15.87 -1.76 1.46
C GLY A 149 15.77 -0.29 1.05
N VAL A 150 14.69 0.41 1.42
CA VAL A 150 14.49 1.83 1.12
C VAL A 150 15.25 2.66 2.15
N SER A 151 16.32 3.33 1.74
CA SER A 151 16.97 4.37 2.53
C SER A 151 16.27 5.70 2.29
N ILE A 152 15.98 6.43 3.37
CA ILE A 152 15.41 7.78 3.33
C ILE A 152 16.41 8.68 4.02
N ASP A 153 17.53 8.91 3.33
CA ASP A 153 18.55 9.88 3.69
C ASP A 153 18.28 11.20 2.95
#